data_AF-A0A931I6A4-F1
#
_entry.id   AF-A0A931I6A4-F1
#
_cell.length_a   1.000
_cell.length_b   1.000
_cell.length_c   1.000
_cell.angle_alpha   90.00
_cell.angle_beta   90.00
_cell.angle_gamma   90.00
#
_symmetry.space_group_name_H-M   'P 1'
#
loop_
_entity.id
_entity.type
_entity.pdbx_description
1 polymer ?
#
loop_
_entity_poly.entity_id
_entity_poly.type
_entity_poly.pdbx_seq_one_letter_code
_entity_poly.pdbx_strand_id
1 'polypeptide(L)'
;MAGKPVETKPGSTIDAALRSEAGDAVPARSSASEIDAFVAATRSMAPPQQTPGVRGRLVFALDATMSRQPTWDRAVQLQAGMFEEAGRIGGLDIQLVYFRGFDECRASRFVGDARTLSALMSKIDCRGGHTQIGKVLGHVERASTEARVAALVYVGDAMEERVDDLAARAGKLALAGVKAFMFQEGGDAAARAAFREIARLTGGAWCPFGTGAANDLARLLRAVAAYAAGGRTALAALGDGDPAARLLLEQMR
;
A
#
# COMPACT_ATOMS: atom_id res chain seq x y z
N MET A 1 48.52 -23.84 66.64
CA MET A 1 48.05 -25.04 65.92
C MET A 1 48.14 -24.77 64.44
N ALA A 2 48.85 -25.63 63.71
CA ALA A 2 49.06 -25.54 62.28
C ALA A 2 47.82 -26.09 61.53
N GLY A 3 47.30 -25.31 60.58
CA GLY A 3 46.32 -25.75 59.58
C GLY A 3 46.92 -25.49 58.19
N LYS A 4 47.15 -26.58 57.47
CA LYS A 4 47.80 -26.70 56.15
C LYS A 4 46.98 -26.08 54.99
N PRO A 5 47.61 -25.85 53.82
CA PRO A 5 47.05 -25.10 52.70
C PRO A 5 46.10 -25.95 51.83
N VAL A 6 45.16 -25.30 51.14
CA VAL A 6 44.37 -25.91 50.06
C VAL A 6 44.63 -25.16 48.76
N GLU A 7 45.11 -25.92 47.78
CA GLU A 7 45.35 -25.56 46.38
C GLU A 7 44.16 -24.88 45.70
N THR A 8 44.44 -23.77 45.03
CA THR A 8 43.55 -23.20 44.00
C THR A 8 43.79 -23.94 42.67
N LYS A 9 42.78 -24.67 42.19
CA LYS A 9 42.71 -25.18 40.81
C LYS A 9 42.50 -24.03 39.80
N PRO A 10 42.97 -24.17 38.56
CA PRO A 10 42.92 -23.12 37.55
C PRO A 10 41.62 -23.14 36.74
N GLY A 11 41.16 -21.96 36.36
CA GLY A 11 40.06 -21.71 35.43
C GLY A 11 39.50 -20.32 35.72
N SER A 12 39.23 -19.42 34.78
CA SER A 12 39.32 -19.46 33.33
C SER A 12 39.25 -18.00 32.88
N THR A 13 40.14 -17.67 31.95
CA THR A 13 40.18 -16.57 30.99
C THR A 13 38.86 -15.82 30.76
N ILE A 14 38.64 -14.65 31.39
CA ILE A 14 37.60 -13.70 30.94
C ILE A 14 37.84 -12.21 31.24
N ASP A 15 38.92 -11.80 31.91
CA ASP A 15 39.10 -10.38 32.31
C ASP A 15 40.12 -9.57 31.48
N ALA A 16 40.55 -10.05 30.32
CA ALA A 16 41.53 -9.37 29.47
C ALA A 16 40.97 -8.77 28.16
N ALA A 17 39.65 -8.67 27.99
CA ALA A 17 39.04 -8.26 26.72
C ALA A 17 38.09 -7.05 26.81
N LEU A 18 38.37 -6.09 27.69
CA LEU A 18 37.60 -4.84 27.78
C LEU A 18 38.54 -3.63 27.85
N ARG A 19 39.20 -3.32 26.73
CA ARG A 19 39.71 -1.99 26.33
C ARG A 19 40.38 -2.11 24.96
N SER A 20 39.67 -1.72 23.90
CA SER A 20 40.25 -1.04 22.72
C SER A 20 39.17 -0.79 21.66
N GLU A 21 38.77 0.48 21.58
CA GLU A 21 38.40 1.25 20.39
C GLU A 21 37.05 1.07 19.69
N ALA A 22 36.35 2.20 19.66
CA ALA A 22 35.22 2.52 18.81
C ALA A 22 35.64 2.58 17.33
N GLY A 23 34.75 2.10 16.47
CA GLY A 23 34.78 2.34 15.03
C GLY A 23 33.40 2.04 14.48
N ASP A 24 32.58 3.07 14.34
CA ASP A 24 31.28 3.04 13.66
C ASP A 24 31.52 2.67 12.18
N ALA A 25 31.39 1.38 11.87
CA ALA A 25 31.55 0.87 10.52
C ALA A 25 30.18 0.86 9.83
N VAL A 26 29.93 1.90 9.04
CA VAL A 26 28.88 1.95 8.02
C VAL A 26 28.89 0.64 7.24
N PRO A 27 27.75 -0.05 7.02
CA PRO A 27 27.76 -1.29 6.27
C PRO A 27 28.34 -1.05 4.88
N ALA A 28 29.35 -1.86 4.53
CA ALA A 28 30.08 -1.75 3.28
C ALA A 28 29.11 -1.78 2.08
N ARG A 29 29.33 -0.88 1.11
CA ARG A 29 28.56 -0.86 -0.14
C ARG A 29 28.73 -2.21 -0.84
N SER A 30 27.60 -2.84 -1.16
CA SER A 30 27.57 -4.08 -1.94
C SER A 30 28.35 -3.91 -3.24
N SER A 31 29.16 -4.91 -3.56
CA SER A 31 29.96 -4.99 -4.78
C SER A 31 29.07 -5.10 -6.02
N ALA A 32 29.59 -4.69 -7.19
CA ALA A 32 28.88 -4.80 -8.46
C ALA A 32 28.42 -6.25 -8.76
N SER A 33 29.22 -7.25 -8.37
CA SER A 33 28.87 -8.67 -8.48
C SER A 33 27.74 -9.11 -7.56
N GLU A 34 27.61 -8.53 -6.37
CA GLU A 34 26.49 -8.81 -5.44
C GLU A 34 25.21 -8.15 -5.93
N ILE A 35 25.31 -6.96 -6.54
CA ILE A 35 24.20 -6.28 -7.20
C ILE A 35 23.75 -7.09 -8.42
N ASP A 36 24.67 -7.58 -9.25
CA ASP A 36 24.34 -8.39 -10.42
C ASP A 36 23.74 -9.75 -10.04
N ALA A 37 24.25 -10.38 -8.97
CA ALA A 37 23.67 -11.61 -8.42
C ALA A 37 22.27 -11.38 -7.84
N PHE A 38 22.04 -10.24 -7.16
CA PHE A 38 20.73 -9.83 -6.67
C PHE A 38 19.75 -9.51 -7.82
N VAL A 39 20.22 -8.84 -8.87
CA VAL A 39 19.44 -8.55 -10.09
C VAL A 39 19.11 -9.85 -10.85
N ALA A 40 20.03 -10.81 -10.89
CA ALA A 40 19.78 -12.14 -11.44
C ALA A 40 18.78 -12.94 -10.58
N ALA A 41 18.92 -12.90 -9.25
CA ALA A 41 17.99 -13.56 -8.31
C ALA A 41 16.57 -12.97 -8.41
N THR A 42 16.43 -11.66 -8.56
CA THR A 42 15.14 -10.99 -8.74
C THR A 42 14.52 -11.22 -10.12
N ARG A 43 15.33 -11.43 -11.18
CA ARG A 43 14.84 -11.93 -12.49
C ARG A 43 14.42 -13.40 -12.47
N SER A 44 14.99 -14.19 -11.55
CA SER A 44 14.69 -15.62 -11.35
C SER A 44 13.45 -15.86 -10.49
N MET A 45 13.03 -14.85 -9.71
CA MET A 45 11.75 -14.85 -9.03
C MET A 45 10.65 -14.59 -10.07
N ALA A 46 10.02 -15.67 -10.53
CA ALA A 46 8.88 -15.56 -11.42
C ALA A 46 7.84 -14.61 -10.80
N PRO A 47 7.30 -13.62 -11.56
CA PRO A 47 6.11 -12.91 -11.11
C PRO A 47 5.01 -13.95 -10.81
N PRO A 48 4.08 -13.70 -9.87
CA PRO A 48 2.92 -14.57 -9.73
C PRO A 48 2.31 -14.73 -11.12
N GLN A 49 2.39 -15.95 -11.62
CA GLN A 49 2.13 -16.29 -13.00
C GLN A 49 0.69 -15.86 -13.29
N GLN A 50 0.49 -14.86 -14.15
CA GLN A 50 -0.85 -14.53 -14.64
C GLN A 50 -1.37 -15.80 -15.32
N THR A 51 -2.27 -16.50 -14.64
CA THR A 51 -2.90 -17.68 -15.22
C THR A 51 -3.80 -17.16 -16.34
N PRO A 52 -3.66 -17.66 -17.59
CA PRO A 52 -4.52 -17.24 -18.68
C PRO A 52 -5.99 -17.34 -18.27
N GLY A 53 -6.71 -16.21 -18.28
CA GLY A 53 -8.12 -16.12 -17.85
C GLY A 53 -8.36 -15.61 -16.43
N VAL A 54 -7.34 -15.48 -15.57
CA VAL A 54 -7.48 -14.91 -14.21
C VAL A 54 -7.22 -13.41 -14.26
N ARG A 55 -8.27 -12.61 -14.06
CA ARG A 55 -8.19 -11.15 -13.95
C ARG A 55 -7.71 -10.78 -12.54
N GLY A 56 -6.78 -9.84 -12.45
CA GLY A 56 -6.41 -9.19 -11.18
C GLY A 56 -7.63 -8.48 -10.59
N ARG A 57 -7.69 -8.38 -9.26
CA ARG A 57 -8.77 -7.65 -8.57
C ARG A 57 -8.22 -6.46 -7.80
N LEU A 58 -8.86 -5.32 -7.97
CA LEU A 58 -8.55 -4.06 -7.28
C LEU A 58 -9.80 -3.58 -6.55
N VAL A 59 -9.64 -3.23 -5.27
CA VAL A 59 -10.67 -2.46 -4.57
C VAL A 59 -10.29 -0.99 -4.63
N PHE A 60 -11.20 -0.16 -5.11
CA PHE A 60 -11.07 1.29 -5.15
C PHE A 60 -12.03 1.91 -4.15
N ALA A 61 -11.49 2.44 -3.06
CA ALA A 61 -12.25 2.93 -1.92
C ALA A 61 -12.20 4.46 -1.81
N LEU A 62 -13.37 5.06 -1.58
CA LEU A 62 -13.54 6.50 -1.45
C LEU A 62 -14.16 6.87 -0.12
N ASP A 63 -13.52 7.82 0.55
CA ASP A 63 -14.19 8.68 1.52
C ASP A 63 -15.13 9.63 0.75
N ALA A 64 -16.44 9.50 0.96
CA ALA A 64 -17.46 10.40 0.41
C ALA A 64 -18.12 11.22 1.54
N THR A 65 -17.33 11.68 2.50
CA THR A 65 -17.79 12.62 3.53
C THR A 65 -17.84 14.06 3.02
N MET A 66 -18.58 14.93 3.71
CA MET A 66 -18.85 16.31 3.28
C MET A 66 -17.59 17.20 3.22
N SER A 67 -16.53 16.88 3.96
CA SER A 67 -15.25 17.60 3.89
C SER A 67 -14.66 17.62 2.47
N ARG A 68 -14.97 16.59 1.66
CA ARG A 68 -14.50 16.43 0.28
C ARG A 68 -15.41 17.03 -0.78
N GLN A 69 -16.55 17.60 -0.43
CA GLN A 69 -17.47 18.21 -1.40
C GLN A 69 -16.79 19.24 -2.34
N PRO A 70 -15.84 20.09 -1.90
CA PRO A 70 -15.19 21.07 -2.77
C PRO A 70 -14.27 20.46 -3.85
N THR A 71 -13.85 19.21 -3.66
CA THR A 71 -12.89 18.52 -4.53
C THR A 71 -13.48 17.28 -5.19
N TRP A 72 -14.68 16.87 -4.78
CA TRP A 72 -15.41 15.70 -5.28
C TRP A 72 -15.59 15.73 -6.80
N ASP A 73 -16.04 16.85 -7.37
CA ASP A 73 -16.25 16.97 -8.82
C ASP A 73 -14.96 16.76 -9.61
N ARG A 74 -13.82 17.19 -9.04
CA ARG A 74 -12.50 16.94 -9.62
C ARG A 74 -12.11 15.47 -9.47
N ALA A 75 -12.38 14.84 -8.33
CA ALA A 75 -12.13 13.41 -8.13
C ALA A 75 -12.88 12.56 -9.16
N VAL A 76 -14.16 12.85 -9.40
CA VAL A 76 -15.00 12.17 -10.40
C VAL A 76 -14.43 12.32 -11.82
N GLN A 77 -13.96 13.51 -12.20
CA GLN A 77 -13.36 13.74 -13.53
C GLN A 77 -12.03 12.99 -13.71
N LEU A 78 -11.20 12.88 -12.68
CA LEU A 78 -9.87 12.25 -12.77
C LEU A 78 -9.92 10.73 -12.74
N GLN A 79 -10.93 10.16 -12.09
CA GLN A 79 -11.11 8.72 -11.98
C GLN A 79 -11.51 8.08 -13.33
N ALA A 80 -12.15 8.84 -14.22
CA ALA A 80 -12.41 8.39 -15.60
C ALA A 80 -11.11 7.98 -16.33
N GLY A 81 -10.03 8.73 -16.14
CA GLY A 81 -8.73 8.43 -16.74
C GLY A 81 -8.11 7.11 -16.25
N MET A 82 -8.30 6.74 -14.96
CA MET A 82 -7.85 5.44 -14.44
C MET A 82 -8.64 4.30 -15.09
N PHE A 83 -9.96 4.43 -15.18
CA PHE A 83 -10.80 3.34 -15.68
C PHE A 83 -10.59 3.09 -17.17
N GLU A 84 -10.39 4.17 -17.95
CA GLU A 84 -9.99 4.05 -19.35
C GLU A 84 -8.66 3.30 -19.49
N GLU A 85 -7.67 3.61 -18.66
CA GLU A 85 -6.37 2.97 -18.71
C GLU A 85 -6.41 1.51 -18.21
N ALA A 86 -7.17 1.22 -17.16
CA ALA A 86 -7.45 -0.16 -16.72
C ALA A 86 -8.12 -0.98 -17.83
N GLY A 87 -9.03 -0.35 -18.60
CA GLY A 87 -9.63 -0.95 -19.79
C GLY A 87 -8.61 -1.28 -20.89
N ARG A 88 -7.58 -0.44 -21.06
CA ARG A 88 -6.49 -0.67 -22.06
C ARG A 88 -5.53 -1.77 -21.64
N ILE A 89 -5.16 -1.83 -20.36
CA ILE A 89 -4.25 -2.86 -19.82
C ILE A 89 -4.94 -4.24 -19.88
N GLY A 90 -6.27 -4.27 -19.73
CA GLY A 90 -7.03 -5.51 -19.70
C GLY A 90 -6.73 -6.33 -18.44
N GLY A 91 -7.49 -7.40 -18.22
CA GLY A 91 -7.19 -8.34 -17.12
C GLY A 91 -7.37 -7.78 -15.71
N LEU A 92 -8.12 -6.70 -15.51
CA LEU A 92 -8.37 -6.11 -14.18
C LEU A 92 -9.87 -5.97 -13.90
N ASP A 93 -10.32 -6.50 -12.79
CA ASP A 93 -11.65 -6.28 -12.23
C ASP A 93 -11.56 -5.30 -11.05
N ILE A 94 -12.38 -4.27 -11.08
CA ILE A 94 -12.37 -3.21 -10.06
C ILE A 94 -13.69 -3.25 -9.30
N GLN A 95 -13.61 -3.20 -7.97
CA GLN A 95 -14.76 -2.99 -7.11
C GLN A 95 -14.70 -1.60 -6.51
N LEU A 96 -15.77 -0.84 -6.68
CA LEU A 96 -15.93 0.47 -6.07
C LEU A 96 -16.49 0.29 -4.66
N VAL A 97 -15.79 0.85 -3.68
CA VAL A 97 -16.23 0.94 -2.29
C VAL A 97 -16.30 2.41 -1.91
N TYR A 98 -17.32 2.80 -1.17
CA TYR A 98 -17.34 4.12 -0.56
C TYR A 98 -18.00 4.06 0.80
N PHE A 99 -17.65 5.03 1.64
CA PHE A 99 -18.43 5.32 2.83
C PHE A 99 -18.83 6.78 2.88
N ARG A 100 -19.91 7.05 3.60
CA ARG A 100 -20.42 8.39 3.90
C ARG A 100 -21.40 8.29 5.06
N GLY A 101 -21.93 9.42 5.52
CA GLY A 101 -22.88 9.37 6.62
C GLY A 101 -22.25 8.80 7.90
N PHE A 102 -23.09 8.36 8.82
CA PHE A 102 -22.65 7.79 10.09
C PHE A 102 -22.40 6.28 10.02
N ASP A 103 -23.09 5.56 9.14
CA ASP A 103 -23.04 4.09 9.10
C ASP A 103 -23.19 3.52 7.68
N GLU A 104 -23.05 4.34 6.63
CA GLU A 104 -23.19 3.89 5.24
C GLU A 104 -21.82 3.56 4.64
N CYS A 105 -21.54 2.27 4.45
CA CYS A 105 -20.41 1.77 3.66
C CYS A 105 -20.93 0.78 2.61
N ARG A 106 -20.73 1.08 1.32
CA ARG A 106 -21.28 0.31 0.20
C ARG A 106 -20.17 -0.18 -0.70
N ALA A 107 -20.40 -1.33 -1.32
CA ALA A 107 -19.52 -1.92 -2.31
C ALA A 107 -20.33 -2.30 -3.56
N SER A 108 -19.79 -2.02 -4.74
CA SER A 108 -20.35 -2.52 -6.00
C SER A 108 -20.00 -3.99 -6.21
N ARG A 109 -20.49 -4.58 -7.30
CA ARG A 109 -19.84 -5.77 -7.87
C ARG A 109 -18.46 -5.41 -8.44
N PHE A 110 -17.61 -6.40 -8.59
CA PHE A 110 -16.40 -6.27 -9.42
C PHE A 110 -16.81 -6.07 -10.89
N VAL A 111 -16.22 -5.06 -11.54
CA VAL A 111 -16.50 -4.71 -12.94
C VAL A 111 -15.20 -4.60 -13.72
N GLY A 112 -15.20 -5.13 -14.94
CA GLY A 112 -14.03 -5.14 -15.81
C GLY A 112 -14.06 -4.08 -16.92
N ASP A 113 -15.09 -3.23 -16.95
CA ASP A 113 -15.30 -2.21 -17.98
C ASP A 113 -15.38 -0.80 -17.40
N ALA A 114 -14.74 0.15 -18.08
CA ALA A 114 -14.62 1.52 -17.63
C ALA A 114 -15.98 2.25 -17.55
N ARG A 115 -16.89 1.95 -18.48
CA ARG A 115 -18.18 2.65 -18.61
C ARG A 115 -19.08 2.37 -17.42
N THR A 116 -19.22 1.11 -17.02
CA THR A 116 -20.00 0.72 -15.85
C THR A 116 -19.45 1.38 -14.59
N LEU A 117 -18.12 1.42 -14.46
CA LEU A 117 -17.46 1.99 -13.29
C LEU A 117 -17.63 3.50 -13.20
N SER A 118 -17.48 4.23 -14.31
CA SER A 118 -17.82 5.66 -14.39
C SER A 118 -19.29 5.93 -14.06
N ALA A 119 -20.21 5.06 -14.49
CA ALA A 119 -21.64 5.18 -14.18
C ALA A 119 -21.99 4.87 -12.72
N LEU A 120 -21.17 4.07 -12.02
CA LEU A 120 -21.30 3.86 -10.58
C LEU A 120 -20.78 5.08 -9.82
N MET A 121 -19.62 5.58 -10.22
CA MET A 121 -18.98 6.77 -9.64
C MET A 121 -19.87 8.01 -9.71
N SER A 122 -20.53 8.27 -10.85
CA SER A 122 -21.37 9.45 -11.04
C SER A 122 -22.61 9.50 -10.13
N LYS A 123 -22.94 8.41 -9.44
CA LYS A 123 -24.09 8.31 -8.52
C LYS A 123 -23.72 8.56 -7.06
N ILE A 124 -22.44 8.79 -6.77
CA ILE A 124 -21.99 9.00 -5.39
C ILE A 124 -21.92 10.50 -5.11
N ASP A 125 -22.70 10.94 -4.12
CA ASP A 125 -22.67 12.26 -3.51
C ASP A 125 -22.00 12.22 -2.12
N CYS A 126 -21.31 13.30 -1.76
CA CYS A 126 -20.75 13.48 -0.43
C CYS A 126 -21.84 13.73 0.61
N ARG A 127 -21.70 13.16 1.81
CA ARG A 127 -22.63 13.39 2.93
C ARG A 127 -21.90 13.62 4.25
N GLY A 128 -22.46 14.45 5.12
CA GLY A 128 -21.91 14.65 6.46
C GLY A 128 -21.87 13.34 7.25
N GLY A 129 -20.76 13.05 7.93
CA GLY A 129 -20.51 11.74 8.51
C GLY A 129 -19.13 11.62 9.17
N HIS A 130 -18.77 10.39 9.54
CA HIS A 130 -17.45 10.05 10.11
C HIS A 130 -16.68 9.14 9.16
N THR A 131 -15.36 9.10 9.33
CA THR A 131 -14.50 8.11 8.67
C THR A 131 -14.89 6.68 9.05
N GLN A 132 -14.86 5.80 8.05
CA GLN A 132 -15.22 4.39 8.19
C GLN A 132 -14.20 3.50 7.44
N ILE A 133 -12.92 3.86 7.51
CA ILE A 133 -11.77 3.13 6.98
C ILE A 133 -11.78 1.70 7.51
N GLY A 134 -12.12 1.48 8.78
CA GLY A 134 -12.18 0.15 9.37
C GLY A 134 -13.16 -0.78 8.63
N LYS A 135 -14.28 -0.25 8.13
CA LYS A 135 -15.24 -1.00 7.32
C LYS A 135 -14.70 -1.32 5.93
N VAL A 136 -13.97 -0.39 5.31
CA VAL A 136 -13.28 -0.61 4.03
C VAL A 136 -12.26 -1.74 4.17
N LEU A 137 -11.36 -1.65 5.16
CA LEU A 137 -10.34 -2.68 5.39
C LEU A 137 -10.99 -4.04 5.68
N GLY A 138 -12.02 -4.07 6.53
CA GLY A 138 -12.77 -5.31 6.81
C GLY A 138 -13.50 -5.88 5.59
N HIS A 139 -13.97 -5.02 4.68
CA HIS A 139 -14.55 -5.47 3.41
C HIS A 139 -13.49 -6.10 2.49
N VAL A 140 -12.33 -5.47 2.36
CA VAL A 140 -11.22 -5.99 1.55
C VAL A 140 -10.69 -7.31 2.11
N GLU A 141 -10.61 -7.44 3.43
CA GLU A 141 -10.27 -8.69 4.12
C GLU A 141 -11.24 -9.81 3.68
N ARG A 142 -12.55 -9.59 3.77
CA ARG A 142 -13.57 -10.59 3.34
C ARG A 142 -13.49 -10.89 1.85
N ALA A 143 -13.40 -9.86 1.00
CA ALA A 143 -13.29 -10.05 -0.44
C ALA A 143 -12.07 -10.90 -0.82
N SER A 144 -10.97 -10.75 -0.09
CA SER A 144 -9.74 -11.55 -0.26
C SER A 144 -9.91 -13.02 0.11
N THR A 145 -10.90 -13.38 0.93
CA THR A 145 -11.22 -14.79 1.24
C THR A 145 -12.01 -15.47 0.11
N GLU A 146 -12.76 -14.71 -0.68
CA GLU A 146 -13.54 -15.23 -1.80
C GLU A 146 -12.67 -15.40 -3.05
N ALA A 147 -11.83 -14.41 -3.35
CA ALA A 147 -10.75 -14.54 -4.32
C ALA A 147 -9.66 -13.50 -4.06
N ARG A 148 -8.47 -13.76 -4.59
CA ARG A 148 -7.31 -12.87 -4.43
C ARG A 148 -7.62 -11.44 -4.87
N VAL A 149 -7.50 -10.49 -3.94
CA VAL A 149 -7.42 -9.05 -4.21
C VAL A 149 -5.95 -8.65 -4.27
N ALA A 150 -5.52 -8.02 -5.35
CA ALA A 150 -4.12 -7.63 -5.52
C ALA A 150 -3.79 -6.34 -4.76
N ALA A 151 -4.72 -5.39 -4.77
CA ALA A 151 -4.50 -4.07 -4.21
C ALA A 151 -5.79 -3.43 -3.68
N LEU A 152 -5.60 -2.53 -2.73
CA LEU A 152 -6.57 -1.54 -2.27
C LEU A 152 -6.03 -0.17 -2.64
N VAL A 153 -6.81 0.63 -3.35
CA VAL A 153 -6.63 2.08 -3.43
C VAL A 153 -7.61 2.72 -2.46
N TYR A 154 -7.12 3.60 -1.61
CA TYR A 154 -7.94 4.41 -0.72
C TYR A 154 -7.70 5.89 -0.98
N VAL A 155 -8.77 6.68 -1.05
CA VAL A 155 -8.69 8.14 -1.18
C VAL A 155 -9.55 8.80 -0.11
N GLY A 156 -8.94 9.63 0.73
CA GLY A 156 -9.62 10.39 1.78
C GLY A 156 -8.76 11.51 2.37
N ASP A 157 -9.35 12.35 3.21
CA ASP A 157 -8.74 13.57 3.75
C ASP A 157 -8.67 13.62 5.28
N ALA A 158 -9.43 12.75 5.96
CA ALA A 158 -9.55 12.76 7.41
C ALA A 158 -9.36 11.37 8.05
N MET A 159 -9.22 11.36 9.38
CA MET A 159 -9.16 10.16 10.21
C MET A 159 -9.70 10.49 11.61
N GLU A 160 -10.78 9.82 12.01
CA GLU A 160 -11.36 9.92 13.36
C GLU A 160 -11.46 8.58 14.09
N GLU A 161 -11.07 7.48 13.43
CA GLU A 161 -11.08 6.12 14.00
C GLU A 161 -9.84 5.83 14.86
N ARG A 162 -9.84 4.72 15.61
CA ARG A 162 -8.66 4.32 16.39
C ARG A 162 -7.61 3.68 15.49
N VAL A 163 -6.40 4.26 15.46
CA VAL A 163 -5.32 3.81 14.58
C VAL A 163 -4.91 2.35 14.81
N ASP A 164 -4.90 1.89 16.07
CA ASP A 164 -4.52 0.51 16.42
C ASP A 164 -5.47 -0.53 15.80
N ASP A 165 -6.76 -0.22 15.73
CA ASP A 165 -7.76 -1.11 15.11
C ASP A 165 -7.54 -1.18 13.60
N LEU A 166 -7.20 -0.06 12.97
CA LEU A 166 -6.90 0.01 11.54
C LEU A 166 -5.58 -0.71 11.22
N ALA A 167 -4.57 -0.56 12.07
CA ALA A 167 -3.28 -1.24 11.95
C ALA A 167 -3.45 -2.76 12.06
N ALA A 168 -4.25 -3.25 13.01
CA ALA A 168 -4.56 -4.67 13.13
C ALA A 168 -5.22 -5.22 11.86
N ARG A 169 -6.16 -4.48 11.25
CA ARG A 169 -6.77 -4.88 9.97
C ARG A 169 -5.76 -4.84 8.82
N ALA A 170 -4.94 -3.78 8.73
CA ALA A 170 -3.90 -3.67 7.72
C ALA A 170 -2.90 -4.84 7.77
N GLY A 171 -2.55 -5.32 8.97
CA GLY A 171 -1.75 -6.53 9.14
C GLY A 171 -2.39 -7.77 8.51
N LYS A 172 -3.71 -7.94 8.66
CA LYS A 172 -4.44 -9.05 7.99
C LYS A 172 -4.45 -8.92 6.47
N LEU A 173 -4.58 -7.70 5.96
CA LEU A 173 -4.48 -7.43 4.52
C LEU A 173 -3.09 -7.81 3.99
N ALA A 174 -2.04 -7.52 4.77
CA ALA A 174 -0.66 -7.91 4.43
C ALA A 174 -0.50 -9.44 4.33
N LEU A 175 -1.08 -10.19 5.29
CA LEU A 175 -1.11 -11.65 5.26
C LEU A 175 -1.89 -12.21 4.05
N ALA A 176 -2.95 -11.51 3.63
CA ALA A 176 -3.70 -11.81 2.42
C ALA A 176 -2.99 -11.38 1.12
N GLY A 177 -1.81 -10.75 1.22
CA GLY A 177 -1.03 -10.28 0.07
C GLY A 177 -1.59 -9.02 -0.62
N VAL A 178 -2.51 -8.30 0.04
CA VAL A 178 -3.09 -7.06 -0.48
C VAL A 178 -2.17 -5.88 -0.19
N LYS A 179 -1.85 -5.08 -1.21
CA LYS A 179 -1.10 -3.82 -1.05
C LYS A 179 -2.05 -2.63 -0.96
N ALA A 180 -1.92 -1.81 0.08
CA ALA A 180 -2.74 -0.60 0.24
C ALA A 180 -2.01 0.64 -0.27
N PHE A 181 -2.60 1.29 -1.25
CA PHE A 181 -2.17 2.57 -1.81
C PHE A 181 -3.06 3.66 -1.24
N MET A 182 -2.53 4.41 -0.27
CA MET A 182 -3.26 5.38 0.53
C MET A 182 -3.00 6.78 0.00
N PHE A 183 -3.97 7.34 -0.70
CA PHE A 183 -3.90 8.69 -1.25
C PHE A 183 -4.59 9.67 -0.31
N GLN A 184 -3.81 10.57 0.26
CA GLN A 184 -4.29 11.57 1.19
C GLN A 184 -4.56 12.89 0.48
N GLU A 185 -5.77 13.38 0.62
CA GLU A 185 -6.10 14.74 0.25
C GLU A 185 -5.98 15.67 1.45
N GLY A 186 -5.58 16.93 1.22
CA GLY A 186 -5.47 17.90 2.30
C GLY A 186 -4.29 17.65 3.24
N GLY A 187 -4.38 18.23 4.44
CA GLY A 187 -3.25 18.40 5.36
C GLY A 187 -3.36 17.69 6.70
N ASP A 188 -4.41 16.89 6.92
CA ASP A 188 -4.71 16.34 8.24
C ASP A 188 -3.57 15.44 8.78
N ALA A 189 -3.14 15.73 10.00
CA ALA A 189 -1.99 15.06 10.61
C ALA A 189 -2.33 13.64 11.06
N ALA A 190 -3.55 13.40 11.54
CA ALA A 190 -4.00 12.08 11.97
C ALA A 190 -4.15 11.13 10.77
N ALA A 191 -4.77 11.58 9.69
CA ALA A 191 -4.87 10.87 8.42
C ALA A 191 -3.47 10.55 7.87
N ARG A 192 -2.54 11.51 7.89
CA ARG A 192 -1.16 11.27 7.47
C ARG A 192 -0.50 10.15 8.25
N ALA A 193 -0.61 10.17 9.58
CA ALA A 193 -0.02 9.14 10.43
C ALA A 193 -0.65 7.76 10.15
N ALA A 194 -1.98 7.69 10.14
CA ALA A 194 -2.70 6.44 9.94
C ALA A 194 -2.48 5.83 8.55
N PHE A 195 -2.52 6.66 7.50
CA PHE A 195 -2.41 6.17 6.13
C PHE A 195 -1.01 5.68 5.82
N ARG A 196 0.02 6.38 6.33
CA ARG A 196 1.40 5.90 6.23
C ARG A 196 1.59 4.56 6.94
N GLU A 197 0.97 4.39 8.10
CA GLU A 197 1.07 3.14 8.84
C GLU A 197 0.37 1.98 8.13
N ILE A 198 -0.84 2.20 7.59
CA ILE A 198 -1.55 1.20 6.78
C ILE A 198 -0.74 0.82 5.53
N ALA A 199 -0.19 1.81 4.82
CA ALA A 199 0.65 1.58 3.66
C ALA A 199 1.91 0.78 4.02
N ARG A 200 2.60 1.15 5.10
CA ARG A 200 3.79 0.46 5.60
C ARG A 200 3.50 -1.00 5.95
N LEU A 201 2.44 -1.26 6.72
CA LEU A 201 2.06 -2.60 7.17
C LEU A 201 1.71 -3.52 6.00
N THR A 202 1.04 -2.99 4.97
CA THR A 202 0.69 -3.77 3.78
C THR A 202 1.85 -3.88 2.78
N GLY A 203 2.92 -3.09 2.92
CA GLY A 203 3.97 -2.93 1.91
C GLY A 203 3.50 -2.23 0.64
N GLY A 204 2.49 -1.36 0.77
CA GLY A 204 1.98 -0.49 -0.27
C GLY A 204 2.68 0.87 -0.27
N ALA A 205 1.92 1.95 -0.50
CA ALA A 205 2.48 3.30 -0.59
C ALA A 205 1.49 4.35 -0.08
N TRP A 206 2.02 5.48 0.37
CA TRP A 206 1.24 6.65 0.72
C TRP A 206 1.67 7.84 -0.13
N CYS A 207 0.70 8.59 -0.66
CA CYS A 207 0.99 9.84 -1.37
C CYS A 207 0.02 10.94 -0.94
N PRO A 208 0.52 12.12 -0.53
CA PRO A 208 -0.31 13.30 -0.42
C PRO A 208 -0.61 13.85 -1.82
N PHE A 209 -1.80 14.39 -2.03
CA PHE A 209 -2.13 15.13 -3.25
C PHE A 209 -2.94 16.39 -2.89
N GLY A 210 -2.59 17.52 -3.50
CA GLY A 210 -3.17 18.84 -3.22
C GLY A 210 -4.19 19.30 -4.25
N THR A 211 -4.79 20.46 -4.02
CA THR A 211 -5.69 21.18 -4.94
C THR A 211 -4.93 21.65 -6.18
N GLY A 212 -4.66 20.74 -7.11
CA GLY A 212 -3.84 20.95 -8.31
C GLY A 212 -3.15 19.68 -8.83
N ALA A 213 -3.04 18.65 -7.99
CA ALA A 213 -2.37 17.37 -8.27
C ALA A 213 -3.26 16.36 -9.02
N ALA A 214 -4.20 16.88 -9.80
CA ALA A 214 -5.21 16.10 -10.50
C ALA A 214 -4.56 15.08 -11.45
N ASN A 215 -3.63 15.56 -12.28
CA ASN A 215 -2.84 14.73 -13.17
C ASN A 215 -1.93 13.74 -12.43
N ASP A 216 -1.44 14.09 -11.24
CA ASP A 216 -0.59 13.21 -10.44
C ASP A 216 -1.39 12.05 -9.86
N LEU A 217 -2.61 12.30 -9.39
CA LEU A 217 -3.52 11.24 -8.97
C LEU A 217 -3.83 10.30 -10.14
N ALA A 218 -4.15 10.82 -11.34
CA ALA A 218 -4.38 9.97 -12.52
C ALA A 218 -3.17 9.07 -12.86
N ARG A 219 -1.95 9.60 -12.77
CA ARG A 219 -0.71 8.83 -12.97
C ARG A 219 -0.47 7.79 -11.87
N LEU A 220 -0.70 8.15 -10.61
CA LEU A 220 -0.62 7.21 -9.48
C LEU A 220 -1.62 6.07 -9.64
N LEU A 221 -2.86 6.41 -10.02
CA LEU A 221 -3.92 5.43 -10.27
C LEU A 221 -3.59 4.50 -11.43
N ARG A 222 -3.04 5.03 -12.53
CA ARG A 222 -2.49 4.24 -13.64
C ARG A 222 -1.40 3.28 -13.18
N ALA A 223 -0.48 3.75 -12.34
CA ALA A 223 0.58 2.92 -11.80
C ALA A 223 0.03 1.79 -10.90
N VAL A 224 -0.96 2.08 -10.05
CA VAL A 224 -1.62 1.04 -9.24
C VAL A 224 -2.39 0.05 -10.11
N ALA A 225 -3.04 0.48 -11.19
CA ALA A 225 -3.72 -0.41 -12.13
C ALA A 225 -2.72 -1.38 -12.79
N ALA A 226 -1.55 -0.87 -13.22
CA ALA A 226 -0.48 -1.71 -13.75
C ALA A 226 0.02 -2.73 -12.70
N TYR A 227 0.19 -2.31 -11.45
CA TYR A 227 0.51 -3.23 -10.35
C TYR A 227 -0.57 -4.28 -10.11
N ALA A 228 -1.85 -3.90 -10.11
CA ALA A 228 -2.93 -4.83 -9.84
C ALA A 228 -3.10 -5.88 -10.95
N ALA A 229 -2.84 -5.48 -12.21
CA ALA A 229 -2.91 -6.38 -13.36
C ALA A 229 -1.68 -7.30 -13.48
N GLY A 230 -0.46 -6.79 -13.21
CA GLY A 230 0.78 -7.53 -13.49
C GLY A 230 1.87 -7.49 -12.42
N GLY A 231 1.52 -7.08 -11.20
CA GLY A 231 2.41 -7.05 -10.06
C GLY A 231 3.56 -6.04 -10.21
N ARG A 232 4.62 -6.25 -9.43
CA ARG A 232 5.76 -5.33 -9.35
C ARG A 232 6.49 -5.19 -10.69
N THR A 233 6.54 -6.23 -11.52
CA THR A 233 7.19 -6.19 -12.84
C THR A 233 6.45 -5.26 -13.80
N ALA A 234 5.13 -5.32 -13.86
CA ALA A 234 4.34 -4.41 -14.69
C ALA A 234 4.45 -2.96 -14.20
N LEU A 235 4.48 -2.75 -12.88
CA LEU A 235 4.73 -1.42 -12.31
C LEU A 235 6.14 -0.91 -12.64
N ALA A 236 7.17 -1.77 -12.59
CA ALA A 236 8.54 -1.43 -12.96
C ALA A 236 8.68 -1.01 -14.42
N ALA A 237 8.07 -1.75 -15.35
CA ALA A 237 8.06 -1.39 -16.77
C ALA A 237 7.41 -0.03 -17.03
N LEU A 238 6.43 0.36 -16.21
CA LEU A 238 5.83 1.69 -16.27
C LEU A 238 6.76 2.80 -15.73
N GLY A 239 7.56 2.46 -14.71
CA GLY A 239 8.46 3.38 -14.01
C GLY A 239 9.61 3.94 -14.86
N ASP A 240 9.90 3.35 -16.02
CA ASP A 240 10.90 3.86 -16.95
C ASP A 240 10.46 5.19 -17.62
N GLY A 241 9.14 5.43 -17.71
CA GLY A 241 8.56 6.65 -18.32
C GLY A 241 7.60 7.43 -17.44
N ASP A 242 7.21 6.91 -16.27
CA ASP A 242 6.21 7.53 -15.39
C ASP A 242 6.79 7.80 -13.97
N PRO A 243 7.00 9.08 -13.61
CA PRO A 243 7.51 9.45 -12.28
C PRO A 243 6.63 8.94 -11.12
N ALA A 244 5.30 8.83 -11.32
CA ALA A 244 4.39 8.34 -10.30
C ALA A 244 4.62 6.84 -10.03
N ALA A 245 4.85 6.05 -11.08
CA ALA A 245 5.16 4.64 -10.94
C ALA A 245 6.48 4.40 -10.20
N ARG A 246 7.49 5.24 -10.49
CA ARG A 246 8.78 5.21 -9.78
C ARG A 246 8.62 5.54 -8.29
N LEU A 247 7.85 6.58 -7.97
CA LEU A 247 7.54 6.95 -6.58
C LEU A 247 6.89 5.79 -5.81
N LEU A 248 5.93 5.09 -6.42
CA LEU A 248 5.29 3.93 -5.79
C LEU A 248 6.31 2.80 -5.55
N LEU A 249 7.16 2.49 -6.53
CA LEU A 249 8.18 1.42 -6.40
C LEU A 249 9.20 1.66 -5.29
N GLU A 250 9.56 2.93 -5.07
CA GLU A 250 10.49 3.35 -4.01
C GLU A 250 9.89 3.15 -2.61
N GLN A 251 8.58 3.33 -2.46
CA GLN A 251 7.87 3.14 -1.19
C GLN A 251 7.55 1.68 -0.89
N MET A 252 7.35 0.85 -1.91
CA MET A 252 7.01 -0.57 -1.77
C MET A 252 8.23 -1.47 -1.45
N ARG A 253 9.13 -1.02 -0.58
CA ARG A 253 10.35 -1.74 -0.17
C ARG A 253 10.12 -2.58 1.07
#